data_AF-A0A2C9LYX3-F1
#
_entry.id   AF-A0A2C9LYX3-F1
#
_cell.length_a   1.000
_cell.length_b   1.000
_cell.length_c   1.000
_cell.angle_alpha   90.00
_cell.angle_beta   90.00
_cell.angle_gamma   90.00
#
_symmetry.space_group_name_H-M   'P 1'
#
loop_
_entity.id
_entity.type
_entity.pdbx_description
1 polymer ?
#
loop_
_entity_poly.entity_id
_entity_poly.type
_entity_poly.pdbx_seq_one_letter_code
_entity_poly.pdbx_strand_id
1 'polypeptide(L)'
;MYMPVELNICQDPSRTKDINFQNIDDNITIVTMYLNIGTFTKTSLLFFSKESYATVLYRNWLFSWGKLNNRVIAFFDDDDFIEQFRLKRAHLPESFTKIVKISRDQLPAFQQKKRVEEIIQNPSFSISYPPDYTCTMNAKYDALQMAVNMEDIKTKYIAWMDIGLFR
;
A
#
# COMPACT_ATOMS: atom_id res chain seq x y z
N MET A 1 -12.33 -8.32 30.41
CA MET A 1 -11.68 -7.03 30.73
C MET A 1 -10.33 -7.03 30.03
N TYR A 2 -10.28 -6.53 28.80
CA TYR A 2 -9.06 -6.49 27.98
C TYR A 2 -8.50 -5.07 28.06
N MET A 3 -7.25 -4.94 28.48
CA MET A 3 -6.57 -3.65 28.56
C MET A 3 -6.32 -3.12 27.13
N PRO A 4 -6.61 -1.84 26.85
CA PRO A 4 -6.15 -1.22 25.63
C PRO A 4 -4.63 -1.07 25.73
N VAL A 5 -3.93 -1.58 24.72
CA VAL A 5 -2.53 -1.22 24.51
C VAL A 5 -2.56 0.26 24.16
N GLU A 6 -2.21 1.11 25.13
CA GLU A 6 -1.79 2.49 24.88
C GLU A 6 -0.52 2.41 24.03
N LEU A 7 -0.71 2.22 22.73
CA LEU A 7 0.28 2.65 21.77
C LEU A 7 0.51 4.12 22.09
N ASN A 8 1.72 4.48 22.47
CA ASN A 8 2.18 5.86 22.48
C ASN A 8 2.08 6.37 21.03
N ILE A 9 0.87 6.74 20.63
CA ILE A 9 0.50 7.22 19.32
C ILE A 9 1.13 8.60 19.24
N CYS A 10 2.13 8.77 18.37
CA CYS A 10 2.62 10.10 18.00
C CYS A 10 1.40 11.00 17.80
N GLN A 11 1.41 12.20 18.38
CA GLN A 11 0.29 13.14 18.31
C GLN A 11 -0.26 13.19 16.87
N ASP A 12 -1.59 13.18 16.75
CA ASP A 12 -2.23 13.35 15.46
C ASP A 12 -1.63 14.58 14.78
N PRO A 13 -1.30 14.50 13.47
CA PRO A 13 -0.78 15.66 12.76
C PRO A 13 -1.74 16.82 12.99
N SER A 14 -1.25 17.88 13.61
CA SER A 14 -2.09 19.01 13.99
C SER A 14 -2.78 19.54 12.73
N ARG A 15 -4.07 19.90 12.85
CA ARG A 15 -4.80 20.57 11.76
C ARG A 15 -4.23 21.97 11.44
N THR A 16 -3.25 22.43 12.22
CA THR A 16 -2.52 23.68 11.99
C THR A 16 -1.39 23.46 10.99
N LYS A 17 -1.27 24.36 10.01
CA LYS A 17 -0.23 24.37 8.97
C LYS A 17 1.14 24.77 9.55
N ASP A 18 1.59 24.11 10.60
CA ASP A 18 2.76 24.55 11.37
C ASP A 18 4.10 24.05 10.79
N ILE A 19 4.07 23.24 9.73
CA ILE A 19 5.30 22.72 9.11
C ILE A 19 5.75 23.68 8.01
N ASN A 20 6.85 24.39 8.27
CA ASN A 20 7.52 25.20 7.27
C ASN A 20 8.30 24.28 6.31
N PHE A 21 7.65 23.87 5.21
CA PHE A 21 8.19 22.95 4.20
C PHE A 21 9.38 23.51 3.39
N GLN A 22 9.83 24.75 3.65
CA GLN A 22 10.87 25.41 2.87
C GLN A 22 12.27 24.77 3.00
N ASN A 23 12.48 23.83 3.93
CA ASN A 23 13.79 23.21 4.20
C ASN A 23 13.79 21.67 4.28
N ILE A 24 12.74 20.99 3.80
CA ILE A 24 12.79 19.52 3.73
C ILE A 24 13.59 19.14 2.47
N ASP A 25 14.69 18.42 2.68
CA ASP A 25 15.48 17.83 1.61
C ASP A 25 14.67 16.70 0.95
N ASP A 26 13.87 17.11 -0.04
CA ASP A 26 12.84 16.31 -0.72
C ASP A 26 13.46 15.40 -1.78
N ASN A 27 14.41 14.57 -1.34
CA ASN A 27 15.22 13.73 -2.22
C ASN A 27 14.62 12.33 -2.44
N ILE A 28 13.57 11.96 -1.69
CA ILE A 28 12.96 10.63 -1.74
C ILE A 28 11.46 10.74 -1.98
N THR A 29 10.99 10.17 -3.08
CA THR A 29 9.57 9.87 -3.29
C THR A 29 9.27 8.46 -2.84
N ILE A 30 8.26 8.32 -1.99
CA ILE A 30 7.73 7.02 -1.57
C ILE A 30 6.67 6.57 -2.56
N VAL A 31 6.76 5.32 -3.00
CA VAL A 31 5.76 4.67 -3.84
C VAL A 31 5.06 3.60 -3.04
N THR A 32 3.74 3.57 -3.13
CA THR A 32 2.92 2.55 -2.50
C THR A 32 1.73 2.19 -3.36
N MET A 33 1.16 1.02 -3.12
CA MET A 33 -0.02 0.57 -3.83
C MET A 33 -0.92 -0.24 -2.91
N TYR A 34 -2.23 -0.02 -3.04
CA TYR A 34 -3.23 -0.92 -2.50
C TYR A 34 -4.19 -1.41 -3.58
N LEU A 35 -4.33 -2.74 -3.66
CA LEU A 35 -5.26 -3.43 -4.54
C LEU A 35 -6.25 -4.21 -3.68
N ASN A 36 -7.54 -3.96 -3.88
CA ASN A 36 -8.61 -4.65 -3.19
C ASN A 36 -8.82 -6.04 -3.81
N ILE A 37 -8.14 -7.03 -3.23
CA ILE A 37 -8.30 -8.45 -3.58
C ILE A 37 -9.38 -9.16 -2.73
N GLY A 38 -10.21 -8.40 -2.00
CA GLY A 38 -11.20 -8.93 -1.07
C GLY A 38 -10.58 -9.48 0.21
N THR A 39 -11.25 -10.47 0.81
CA THR A 39 -10.74 -11.16 2.00
C THR A 39 -10.02 -12.44 1.58
N PHE A 40 -8.82 -12.67 2.10
CA PHE A 40 -8.16 -13.97 1.94
C PHE A 40 -7.79 -14.57 3.29
N THR A 41 -7.73 -15.90 3.31
CA THR A 41 -7.28 -16.67 4.46
C THR A 41 -5.87 -17.15 4.20
N LYS A 42 -4.93 -16.77 5.06
CA LYS A 42 -3.59 -17.36 5.08
C LYS A 42 -3.65 -18.63 5.91
N THR A 43 -3.27 -19.75 5.31
CA THR A 43 -3.12 -21.01 6.05
C THR A 43 -1.67 -21.11 6.48
N SER A 44 -1.40 -20.96 7.79
CA SER A 44 -0.06 -21.19 8.34
C SER A 44 0.13 -22.68 8.66
N LEU A 45 1.25 -23.27 8.25
CA LEU A 45 1.60 -24.67 8.53
C LEU A 45 2.02 -24.90 9.99
N LEU A 46 2.41 -23.84 10.72
CA LEU A 46 2.98 -23.98 12.06
C LEU A 46 1.93 -24.05 13.18
N PHE A 47 0.76 -23.47 12.95
CA PHE A 47 -0.37 -23.46 13.87
C PHE A 47 -1.62 -23.41 12.99
N PHE A 48 -2.63 -24.24 13.25
CA PHE A 48 -3.91 -24.28 12.52
C PHE A 48 -4.75 -23.00 12.70
N SER A 49 -4.14 -21.82 12.60
CA SER A 49 -4.80 -20.53 12.64
C SER A 49 -5.19 -20.10 11.22
N LYS A 50 -6.44 -19.68 11.07
CA LYS A 50 -6.94 -18.99 9.89
C LYS A 50 -6.92 -17.51 10.20
N GLU A 51 -5.92 -16.79 9.69
CA GLU A 51 -5.97 -15.32 9.70
C GLU A 51 -6.75 -14.86 8.47
N SER A 52 -7.91 -14.24 8.70
CA SER A 52 -8.68 -13.56 7.67
C SER A 52 -8.27 -12.09 7.66
N TYR A 53 -7.59 -11.65 6.61
CA TYR A 53 -7.29 -10.24 6.44
C TYR A 53 -8.48 -9.56 5.78
N ALA A 54 -9.26 -8.84 6.60
CA ALA A 54 -10.40 -8.07 6.15
C ALA A 54 -9.99 -6.62 5.84
N THR A 55 -10.57 -6.06 4.78
CA THR A 55 -10.37 -4.70 4.28
C THR A 55 -10.46 -3.61 5.36
N VAL A 56 -11.23 -3.86 6.42
CA VAL A 56 -11.42 -2.95 7.57
C VAL A 56 -10.12 -2.74 8.37
N LEU A 57 -9.26 -3.75 8.50
CA LEU A 57 -8.00 -3.63 9.25
C LEU A 57 -7.00 -2.70 8.55
N TYR A 58 -7.07 -2.60 7.22
CA TYR A 58 -6.16 -1.76 6.43
C TYR A 58 -6.45 -0.26 6.57
N ARG A 59 -7.69 0.12 6.90
CA ARG A 59 -8.04 1.52 7.13
C ARG A 59 -7.28 2.13 8.31
N ASN A 60 -6.95 1.32 9.33
CA ASN A 60 -6.16 1.77 10.48
C ASN A 60 -4.71 2.06 10.10
N TRP A 61 -4.15 1.36 9.11
CA TRP A 61 -2.78 1.62 8.64
C TRP A 61 -2.65 2.94 7.88
N LEU A 62 -3.72 3.42 7.25
CA LEU A 62 -3.74 4.71 6.55
C LEU A 62 -3.41 5.90 7.47
N PHE A 63 -3.67 5.79 8.78
CA PHE A 63 -3.31 6.84 9.74
C PHE A 63 -1.80 7.09 9.78
N SER A 64 -0.98 6.04 9.70
CA SER A 64 0.48 6.16 9.67
C SER A 64 0.96 6.91 8.43
N TRP A 65 0.23 6.83 7.31
CA TRP A 65 0.57 7.54 6.08
C TRP A 65 0.30 9.04 6.14
N GLY A 66 -0.61 9.48 7.01
CA GLY A 66 -0.77 10.90 7.32
C GLY A 66 0.45 11.48 8.02
N LYS A 67 1.27 10.67 8.71
CA LYS A 67 2.44 11.16 9.46
C LYS A 67 3.70 11.31 8.61
N LEU A 68 3.66 10.90 7.35
CA LEU A 68 4.81 10.94 6.44
C LEU A 68 4.87 12.29 5.73
N ASN A 69 5.95 13.03 5.97
CA ASN A 69 6.20 14.31 5.29
C ASN A 69 6.89 14.13 3.93
N ASN A 70 7.19 12.92 3.49
CA ASN A 70 7.74 12.68 2.14
C ASN A 70 6.66 12.90 1.06
N ARG A 71 7.12 13.14 -0.17
CA ARG A 71 6.27 12.92 -1.36
C ARG A 71 5.84 11.46 -1.41
N VAL A 72 4.57 11.25 -1.71
CA VAL A 72 4.01 9.92 -1.91
C VAL A 72 3.31 9.84 -3.25
N ILE A 73 3.61 8.80 -4.02
CA ILE A 73 2.77 8.32 -5.12
C ILE A 73 2.05 7.08 -4.62
N ALA A 74 0.73 7.15 -4.57
CA ALA A 74 -0.11 6.06 -4.10
C ALA A 74 -1.03 5.56 -5.21
N PHE A 75 -0.92 4.27 -5.53
CA PHE A 75 -1.73 3.60 -6.53
C PHE A 75 -2.87 2.83 -5.85
N PHE A 76 -4.11 3.03 -6.30
CA PHE A 76 -5.28 2.41 -5.69
C PHE A 76 -6.26 1.90 -6.74
N ASP A 77 -6.95 0.79 -6.49
CA ASP A 77 -8.08 0.31 -7.30
C ASP A 77 -9.45 0.49 -6.62
N ASP A 78 -9.47 1.12 -5.44
CA ASP A 78 -10.64 1.27 -4.57
C ASP A 78 -10.90 2.75 -4.23
N ASP A 79 -12.11 3.24 -4.48
CA ASP A 79 -12.43 4.68 -4.35
C ASP A 79 -12.53 5.13 -2.90
N ASP A 80 -13.01 4.26 -2.00
CA ASP A 80 -13.05 4.56 -0.57
C ASP A 80 -11.62 4.73 -0.03
N PHE A 81 -10.69 3.85 -0.43
CA PHE A 81 -9.28 3.97 -0.03
C PHE A 81 -8.64 5.26 -0.55
N ILE A 82 -8.95 5.66 -1.78
CA ILE A 82 -8.49 6.93 -2.35
C ILE A 82 -8.96 8.10 -1.50
N GLU A 83 -10.25 8.15 -1.16
CA GLU A 83 -10.81 9.22 -0.34
C GLU A 83 -10.14 9.27 1.03
N GLN A 84 -10.05 8.12 1.70
CA GLN A 84 -9.44 8.05 3.03
C GLN A 84 -7.97 8.46 3.00
N PHE A 85 -7.19 7.99 2.03
CA PHE A 85 -5.78 8.36 1.91
C PHE A 85 -5.61 9.86 1.67
N ARG A 86 -6.44 10.45 0.80
CA ARG A 86 -6.46 11.90 0.55
C ARG A 86 -6.77 12.66 1.84
N LEU A 87 -7.78 12.24 2.60
CA LEU A 87 -8.15 12.87 3.87
C LEU A 87 -7.01 12.82 4.90
N LYS A 88 -6.30 11.69 5.03
CA LYS A 88 -5.18 11.56 5.98
C LYS A 88 -4.00 12.46 5.64
N ARG A 89 -3.80 12.80 4.37
CA ARG A 89 -2.69 13.64 3.89
C ARG A 89 -3.10 15.07 3.53
N ALA A 90 -4.37 15.45 3.72
CA ALA A 90 -4.91 16.76 3.35
C ALA A 90 -4.27 17.97 4.06
N HIS A 91 -3.54 17.74 5.14
CA HIS A 91 -2.79 18.78 5.86
C HIS A 91 -1.45 19.12 5.18
N LEU A 92 -0.98 18.30 4.23
CA LEU A 92 0.24 18.53 3.45
C LEU A 92 -0.06 19.33 2.17
N PRO A 93 0.95 19.98 1.56
CA PRO A 93 0.79 20.57 0.23
C PRO A 93 0.33 19.53 -0.80
N GLU A 94 -0.50 19.94 -1.77
CA GLU A 94 -1.03 19.04 -2.80
C GLU A 94 0.08 18.31 -3.57
N SER A 95 1.21 18.99 -3.79
CA SER A 95 2.38 18.42 -4.46
C SER A 95 3.06 17.26 -3.71
N PHE A 96 2.75 17.04 -2.43
CA PHE A 96 3.31 15.96 -1.62
C PHE A 96 2.55 14.64 -1.74
N THR A 97 1.41 14.64 -2.43
CA THR A 97 0.59 13.43 -2.57
C THR A 97 0.01 13.33 -3.97
N LYS A 98 0.54 12.38 -4.75
CA LYS A 98 -0.04 11.98 -6.03
C LYS A 98 -0.81 10.69 -5.84
N ILE A 99 -2.10 10.70 -6.14
CA ILE A 99 -2.94 9.50 -6.10
C ILE A 99 -3.29 9.10 -7.52
N VAL A 100 -3.05 7.84 -7.86
CA VAL A 100 -3.33 7.27 -9.18
C VAL A 100 -4.32 6.14 -9.02
N LYS A 101 -5.52 6.31 -9.60
CA LYS A 101 -6.48 5.22 -9.74
C LYS A 101 -5.98 4.26 -10.83
N ILE A 102 -5.92 2.98 -10.53
CA ILE A 102 -5.52 1.93 -11.45
C ILE A 102 -6.55 0.80 -11.49
N SER A 103 -6.52 0.02 -12.57
CA SER A 103 -7.21 -1.26 -12.64
C SER A 103 -6.20 -2.39 -12.61
N ARG A 104 -6.52 -3.47 -11.89
CA ARG A 104 -5.69 -4.68 -11.82
C ARG A 104 -5.42 -5.27 -13.20
N ASP A 105 -6.40 -5.26 -14.08
CA ASP A 105 -6.29 -5.85 -15.42
C ASP A 105 -5.29 -5.13 -16.33
N GLN A 106 -4.90 -3.91 -15.97
CA GLN A 106 -3.90 -3.12 -16.70
C GLN A 106 -2.47 -3.41 -16.23
N LEU A 107 -2.29 -4.13 -15.12
CA LEU A 107 -0.99 -4.42 -14.54
C LEU A 107 -0.38 -5.67 -15.19
N PRO A 108 0.85 -5.60 -15.73
CA PRO A 108 1.55 -6.78 -16.26
C PRO A 108 1.60 -7.97 -15.30
N ALA A 109 1.68 -7.75 -13.98
CA ALA A 109 1.63 -8.81 -12.99
C ALA A 109 0.32 -9.62 -13.03
N PHE A 110 -0.82 -8.96 -13.26
CA PHE A 110 -2.13 -9.62 -13.31
C PHE A 110 -2.41 -10.30 -14.66
N GLN A 111 -1.75 -9.86 -15.73
CA GLN A 111 -1.80 -10.56 -17.03
C GLN A 111 -1.21 -11.99 -16.93
N GLN A 112 -0.34 -12.23 -15.95
CA GLN A 112 0.26 -13.54 -15.69
C GLN A 112 -0.55 -14.40 -14.71
N LYS A 113 -1.74 -13.97 -14.29
CA LYS A 113 -2.56 -14.67 -13.28
C LYS A 113 -2.80 -16.15 -13.59
N LYS A 114 -3.13 -16.48 -14.85
CA LYS A 114 -3.32 -17.88 -15.28
C LYS A 114 -2.06 -18.72 -15.05
N ARG A 115 -0.88 -18.16 -15.35
CA ARG A 115 0.39 -18.86 -15.14
C ARG A 115 0.66 -19.07 -13.65
N VAL A 116 0.36 -18.07 -12.83
CA VAL A 116 0.46 -18.15 -11.38
C VAL A 116 -0.49 -19.22 -10.82
N GLU A 117 -1.72 -19.31 -11.32
CA GLU A 117 -2.69 -20.36 -10.99
C GLU A 117 -2.14 -21.77 -11.29
N GLU A 118 -1.58 -21.98 -12.48
CA GLU A 118 -0.98 -23.26 -12.86
C GLU A 118 0.16 -23.68 -11.93
N ILE A 119 1.00 -22.72 -11.49
CA ILE A 119 2.11 -22.99 -10.57
C ILE A 119 1.58 -23.34 -9.17
N ILE A 120 0.60 -22.59 -8.66
CA ILE A 120 0.03 -22.83 -7.33
C ILE A 120 -0.74 -24.15 -7.26
N GLN A 121 -1.38 -24.55 -8.36
CA GLN A 121 -2.08 -25.85 -8.45
C GLN A 121 -1.13 -27.04 -8.62
N ASN A 122 0.17 -26.81 -8.87
CA ASN A 122 1.14 -27.89 -8.99
C ASN A 122 1.33 -28.58 -7.63
N PRO A 123 1.12 -29.91 -7.53
CA PRO A 123 1.26 -30.65 -6.26
C PRO A 123 2.67 -30.56 -5.62
N SER A 124 3.69 -30.21 -6.41
CA SER A 124 5.06 -30.00 -5.92
C SER A 124 5.25 -28.66 -5.21
N PHE A 125 4.28 -27.74 -5.30
CA PHE A 125 4.31 -26.43 -4.66
C PHE A 125 3.55 -26.48 -3.33
N SER A 126 4.29 -26.46 -2.22
CA SER A 126 3.75 -26.79 -0.88
C SER A 126 3.04 -25.64 -0.16
N ILE A 127 3.11 -24.41 -0.67
CA ILE A 127 2.53 -23.21 -0.02
C ILE A 127 1.50 -22.59 -0.95
N SER A 128 0.23 -22.59 -0.57
CA SER A 128 -0.83 -22.01 -1.40
C SER A 128 -1.24 -20.64 -0.88
N TYR A 129 -0.76 -19.57 -1.51
CA TYR A 129 -1.41 -18.25 -1.46
C TYR A 129 -2.42 -18.15 -2.60
N PRO A 130 -3.50 -17.35 -2.47
CA PRO A 130 -4.37 -17.09 -3.61
C PRO A 130 -3.58 -16.47 -4.78
N PRO A 131 -3.92 -16.80 -6.03
CA PRO A 131 -3.27 -16.21 -7.20
C PRO A 131 -3.30 -14.68 -7.20
N ASP A 132 -4.43 -14.08 -6.83
CA ASP A 132 -4.57 -12.61 -6.76
C ASP A 132 -3.63 -11.97 -5.72
N TYR A 133 -3.35 -12.67 -4.61
CA TYR A 133 -2.36 -12.21 -3.65
C TYR A 133 -0.96 -12.20 -4.27
N THR A 134 -0.59 -13.29 -4.95
CA THR A 134 0.72 -13.41 -5.63
C THR A 134 0.88 -12.36 -6.72
N CYS A 135 -0.16 -12.12 -7.53
CA CYS A 135 -0.16 -11.07 -8.54
C CYS A 135 0.00 -9.68 -7.91
N THR A 136 -0.67 -9.42 -6.78
CA THR A 136 -0.54 -8.16 -6.03
C THR A 136 0.89 -7.96 -5.52
N MET A 137 1.54 -9.02 -5.00
CA MET A 137 2.94 -8.96 -4.58
C MET A 137 3.87 -8.59 -5.73
N ASN A 138 3.61 -9.10 -6.94
CA ASN A 138 4.42 -8.79 -8.11
C ASN A 138 4.13 -7.40 -8.69
N ALA A 139 2.88 -6.93 -8.57
CA ALA A 139 2.46 -5.63 -9.07
C ALA A 139 3.17 -4.43 -8.41
N LYS A 140 3.92 -4.62 -7.31
CA LYS A 140 4.80 -3.58 -6.77
C LYS A 140 5.84 -3.09 -7.79
N TYR A 141 6.33 -3.99 -8.66
CA TYR A 141 7.29 -3.63 -9.70
C TYR A 141 6.62 -2.82 -10.81
N ASP A 142 5.36 -3.13 -11.13
CA ASP A 142 4.56 -2.34 -12.07
C ASP A 142 4.36 -0.92 -11.53
N ALA A 143 4.01 -0.78 -10.24
CA ALA A 143 3.85 0.52 -9.58
C ALA A 143 5.14 1.34 -9.55
N LEU A 144 6.28 0.70 -9.23
CA LEU A 144 7.59 1.35 -9.27
C LEU A 144 7.96 1.80 -10.69
N GLN A 145 7.74 0.96 -11.70
CA GLN A 145 8.01 1.31 -13.10
C GLN A 145 7.13 2.47 -13.54
N MET A 146 5.83 2.46 -13.21
CA MET A 146 4.93 3.58 -13.49
C MET A 146 5.42 4.87 -12.84
N ALA A 147 5.84 4.82 -11.57
CA ALA A 147 6.37 5.98 -10.85
C ALA A 147 7.67 6.54 -11.45
N VAL A 148 8.61 5.68 -11.86
CA VAL A 148 9.88 6.08 -12.48
C VAL A 148 9.66 6.82 -13.80
N ASN A 149 8.62 6.45 -14.55
CA ASN A 149 8.32 7.06 -15.85
C ASN A 149 7.47 8.34 -15.75
N MET A 150 7.13 8.81 -14.55
CA MET A 150 6.37 10.04 -14.38
C MET A 150 7.27 11.28 -14.50
N GLU A 151 6.90 12.20 -15.39
CA GLU A 151 7.68 13.42 -15.67
C GLU A 151 7.74 14.41 -14.48
N ASP A 152 6.76 14.35 -13.57
CA ASP A 152 6.66 15.25 -12.42
C ASP A 152 7.46 14.80 -11.19
N ILE A 153 8.13 13.65 -11.26
CA ILE A 153 8.97 13.13 -10.17
C ILE A 153 10.39 13.66 -10.32
N LYS A 154 10.76 14.58 -9.44
CA LYS A 154 12.07 15.26 -9.44
C LYS A 154 13.02 14.78 -8.36
N THR A 155 12.61 13.79 -7.57
CA THR A 155 13.38 13.31 -6.42
C THR A 155 14.53 12.41 -6.88
N LYS A 156 15.68 12.51 -6.21
CA LYS A 156 16.87 11.70 -6.53
C LYS A 156 16.66 10.20 -6.33
N TYR A 157 15.80 9.82 -5.38
CA TYR A 157 15.54 8.44 -5.02
C TYR A 157 14.04 8.14 -5.03
N ILE A 158 13.72 6.89 -5.34
CA ILE A 158 12.38 6.33 -5.25
C ILE A 158 12.46 5.12 -4.33
N ALA A 159 11.56 5.05 -3.35
CA ALA A 159 11.51 3.96 -2.38
C ALA A 159 10.13 3.31 -2.38
N TRP A 160 10.09 1.98 -2.44
CA TRP A 160 8.86 1.24 -2.19
C TRP A 160 8.57 1.18 -0.69
N MET A 161 7.31 1.40 -0.31
CA MET A 161 6.84 1.13 1.04
C MET A 161 5.45 0.51 1.03
N ASP A 162 5.32 -0.64 1.69
CA ASP A 162 4.07 -1.39 1.76
C ASP A 162 3.04 -0.67 2.64
N ILE A 163 1.87 -0.37 2.07
CA ILE A 163 0.71 0.15 2.80
C ILE A 163 -0.03 -0.99 3.51
N GLY A 164 0.67 -1.65 4.43
CA GLY A 164 0.11 -2.64 5.37
C GLY A 164 -0.54 -3.88 4.76
N LEU A 165 -0.51 -4.04 3.44
CA LEU A 165 -1.30 -5.02 2.67
C LEU A 165 -0.74 -6.44 2.65
N PHE A 166 0.44 -6.66 3.23
CA PHE A 166 1.26 -7.82 2.89
C PHE A 166 1.85 -8.56 4.09
N ARG A 167 1.16 -8.55 5.23
CA ARG A 167 1.49 -9.42 6.37
C ARG A 167 0.54 -10.60 6.41
#